data_AF-A0A535AJX7-F1
#
_entry.id   AF-A0A535AJX7-F1
#
_cell.length_a   1.000
_cell.length_b   1.000
_cell.length_c   1.000
_cell.angle_alpha   90.00
_cell.angle_beta   90.00
_cell.angle_gamma   90.00
#
_symmetry.space_group_name_H-M   'P 1'
#
loop_
_entity.id
_entity.type
_entity.pdbx_description
1 polymer ?
#
loop_
_entity_poly.entity_id
_entity_poly.type
_entity_poly.pdbx_seq_one_letter_code
_entity_poly.pdbx_strand_id
1 'polypeptide(L)'
;MSMFRIRGAFSMLAFLASTLLLSSSALAGPQWCEEDPEFLVNGALVDVTTWFSGQYAATTSEVHFDMQVPSNAIAVVVKLPGTVPVTASISRTLPAYYGIGRVPVVVTVTLRTTSSFSHTTTVIGLGGTLLSASYGWSTWPAKYKFYIWGVGLL
;
A
#
# COMPACT_ATOMS: atom_id res chain seq x y z
N MET A 1 18.11 53.00 0.84
CA MET A 1 18.10 51.51 0.74
C MET A 1 17.02 51.12 -0.26
N SER A 2 17.39 50.46 -1.36
CA SER A 2 16.48 50.18 -2.48
C SER A 2 15.28 49.32 -2.07
N MET A 3 14.06 49.74 -2.41
CA MET A 3 12.79 49.04 -2.17
C MET A 3 12.82 47.57 -2.63
N PHE A 4 13.66 47.22 -3.61
CA PHE A 4 13.87 45.85 -4.06
C PHE A 4 14.43 44.92 -2.98
N ARG A 5 15.30 45.42 -2.09
CA ARG A 5 15.90 44.61 -1.01
C ARG A 5 14.90 44.31 0.11
N ILE A 6 13.96 45.22 0.36
CA ILE A 6 12.91 45.07 1.37
C ILE A 6 11.87 44.04 0.91
N ARG A 7 11.48 44.09 -0.38
CA ARG A 7 10.54 43.12 -0.96
C ARG A 7 11.11 41.71 -1.01
N GLY A 8 12.39 41.55 -1.36
CA GLY A 8 13.07 40.25 -1.34
C GLY A 8 13.14 39.62 0.07
N ALA A 9 13.44 40.43 1.08
CA ALA A 9 13.47 39.97 2.47
C ALA A 9 12.10 39.52 2.97
N PHE A 10 11.03 40.25 2.60
CA PHE A 10 9.66 39.89 2.96
C PHE A 10 9.21 38.56 2.33
N SER A 11 9.50 38.34 1.05
CA SER A 11 9.17 37.07 0.38
C SER A 11 9.92 35.89 0.98
N MET A 12 11.18 36.08 1.37
CA MET A 12 11.97 35.04 2.01
C MET A 12 11.43 34.69 3.41
N LEU A 13 11.03 35.70 4.18
CA LEU A 13 10.41 35.52 5.49
C LEU A 13 9.06 34.79 5.39
N ALA A 14 8.24 35.14 4.39
CA ALA A 14 6.97 34.49 4.14
C ALA A 14 7.14 33.02 3.70
N PHE A 15 8.17 32.72 2.90
CA PHE A 15 8.50 31.35 2.49
C PHE A 15 8.97 30.52 3.69
N LEU A 16 9.87 31.08 4.53
CA LEU A 16 10.31 30.47 5.79
C LEU A 16 9.14 30.22 6.75
N ALA A 17 8.27 31.20 6.94
CA ALA A 17 7.08 31.07 7.78
C ALA A 17 6.13 30.00 7.24
N SER A 18 5.96 29.93 5.92
CA SER A 18 5.16 28.88 5.27
C SER A 18 5.78 27.50 5.51
N THR A 19 7.09 27.34 5.37
CA THR A 19 7.75 26.05 5.66
C THR A 19 7.66 25.63 7.12
N LEU A 20 7.64 26.57 8.07
CA LEU A 20 7.49 26.30 9.51
C LEU A 20 6.04 25.99 9.90
N LEU A 21 5.05 26.59 9.21
CA LEU A 21 3.62 26.32 9.44
C LEU A 21 3.16 25.05 8.72
N LEU A 22 3.80 24.69 7.60
CA LEU A 22 3.57 23.46 6.84
C LEU A 22 4.50 22.32 7.25
N SER A 23 5.45 22.55 8.18
CA SER A 23 6.21 21.47 8.79
C SER A 23 5.31 20.72 9.78
N SER A 24 4.37 19.93 9.26
CA SER A 24 3.98 18.72 9.96
C SER A 24 5.28 17.95 10.19
N SER A 25 5.56 17.57 11.42
CA SER A 25 6.64 16.65 11.71
C SER A 25 6.51 15.47 10.73
N ALA A 26 7.50 15.31 9.85
CA ALA A 26 7.78 14.00 9.30
C ALA A 26 8.20 13.19 10.53
N LEU A 27 7.22 12.56 11.18
CA LEU A 27 7.41 11.64 12.27
C LEU A 27 8.13 10.42 11.69
N ALA A 28 9.43 10.57 11.49
CA ALA A 28 10.40 9.49 11.56
C ALA A 28 10.48 9.04 13.03
N GLY A 29 9.33 8.60 13.58
CA GLY A 29 9.38 7.59 14.63
C GLY A 29 9.96 6.30 14.04
N PRO A 30 10.05 5.21 14.80
CA PRO A 30 10.30 3.90 14.20
C PRO A 30 9.19 3.56 13.19
N GLN A 31 9.34 4.04 11.96
CA GLN A 31 8.56 3.67 10.78
C GLN A 31 9.24 2.42 10.24
N TRP A 32 8.94 1.28 10.85
CA TRP A 32 9.20 0.00 10.18
C TRP A 32 8.42 -1.12 10.84
N CYS A 33 7.45 -1.64 10.11
CA CYS A 33 7.06 -3.04 9.96
C CYS A 33 6.39 -3.05 8.59
N GLU A 34 7.20 -3.22 7.55
CA GLU A 34 6.71 -3.34 6.17
C GLU A 34 6.16 -4.77 6.05
N GLU A 35 4.88 -4.90 5.70
CA GLU A 35 4.26 -6.20 5.48
C GLU A 35 4.04 -6.33 3.96
N ASP A 36 4.89 -7.14 3.31
CA ASP A 36 5.07 -7.16 1.85
C ASP A 36 4.84 -8.54 1.23
N PRO A 37 3.62 -9.10 1.29
CA PRO A 37 3.34 -10.30 0.55
C PRO A 37 3.47 -10.06 -0.96
N GLU A 38 4.22 -10.94 -1.59
CA GLU A 38 4.34 -11.00 -3.05
C GLU A 38 3.40 -12.08 -3.58
N PHE A 39 2.59 -11.74 -4.58
CA PHE A 39 1.71 -12.64 -5.29
C PHE A 39 2.13 -12.74 -6.75
N LEU A 40 1.93 -13.92 -7.34
CA LEU A 40 2.04 -14.11 -8.77
C LEU A 40 0.65 -14.46 -9.30
N VAL A 41 0.09 -13.65 -10.20
CA VAL A 41 -1.24 -13.85 -10.78
C VAL A 41 -1.14 -13.83 -12.30
N ASN A 42 -1.48 -14.94 -12.96
CA ASN A 42 -1.33 -15.15 -14.41
C ASN A 42 0.05 -14.72 -14.94
N GLY A 43 1.11 -15.05 -14.19
CA GLY A 43 2.51 -14.72 -14.52
C GLY A 43 2.93 -13.30 -14.18
N ALA A 44 2.02 -12.44 -13.72
CA ALA A 44 2.34 -11.07 -13.30
C ALA A 44 2.63 -11.02 -11.79
N LEU A 45 3.76 -10.44 -11.41
CA LEU A 45 4.11 -10.21 -10.02
C LEU A 45 3.34 -9.00 -9.49
N VAL A 46 2.74 -9.17 -8.32
CA VAL A 46 1.99 -8.16 -7.58
C VAL A 46 2.58 -8.11 -6.18
N ASP A 47 3.22 -7.00 -5.88
CA ASP A 47 3.74 -6.68 -4.56
C ASP A 47 2.72 -5.82 -3.83
N VAL A 48 2.36 -6.22 -2.61
CA VAL A 48 1.39 -5.51 -1.78
C VAL A 48 2.08 -5.12 -0.49
N THR A 49 2.34 -3.83 -0.34
CA THR A 49 2.99 -3.29 0.84
C THR A 49 1.98 -2.58 1.72
N THR A 50 1.90 -2.96 2.99
CA THR A 50 1.12 -2.22 4.00
C THR A 50 2.04 -1.55 5.02
N TRP A 51 1.86 -0.23 5.17
CA TRP A 51 2.59 0.63 6.10
C TRP A 51 1.73 1.01 7.31
N PHE A 52 2.24 0.76 8.51
CA PHE A 52 1.73 1.32 9.75
C PHE A 52 2.86 1.71 10.71
N SER A 53 2.55 2.54 11.70
CA SER A 53 3.55 2.97 12.69
C SER A 53 3.99 1.81 13.58
N GLY A 54 5.30 1.63 13.77
CA GLY A 54 5.86 0.57 14.60
C GLY A 54 5.40 0.61 16.06
N GLN A 55 4.89 1.74 16.54
CA GLN A 55 4.27 1.85 17.88
C GLN A 55 3.05 0.93 18.05
N TYR A 56 2.43 0.48 16.96
CA TYR A 56 1.28 -0.43 16.96
C TYR A 56 1.66 -1.89 16.68
N ALA A 57 2.94 -2.20 16.45
CA ALA A 57 3.38 -3.58 16.22
C ALA A 57 3.06 -4.48 17.43
N ALA A 58 3.30 -3.98 18.65
CA ALA A 58 3.01 -4.73 19.88
C ALA A 58 1.51 -5.01 20.12
N THR A 59 0.62 -4.20 19.52
CA THR A 59 -0.83 -4.39 19.63
C THR A 59 -1.42 -5.09 18.42
N THR A 60 -0.60 -5.42 17.41
CA THR A 60 -1.01 -6.10 16.17
C THR A 60 -0.52 -7.55 16.21
N SER A 61 -1.46 -8.48 16.22
CA SER A 61 -1.19 -9.91 16.32
C SER A 61 -1.03 -10.62 14.98
N GLU A 62 -1.66 -10.10 13.92
CA GLU A 62 -1.61 -10.70 12.58
C GLU A 62 -2.00 -9.65 11.53
N VAL A 63 -1.38 -9.72 10.35
CA VAL A 63 -1.86 -9.05 9.13
C VAL A 63 -2.19 -10.11 8.09
N HIS A 64 -3.44 -10.11 7.64
CA HIS A 64 -3.95 -11.07 6.69
C HIS A 64 -4.28 -10.40 5.35
N PHE A 65 -3.78 -10.99 4.26
CA PHE A 65 -4.00 -10.55 2.89
C PHE A 65 -4.80 -11.57 2.10
N ASP A 66 -6.02 -11.24 1.71
CA ASP A 66 -6.83 -12.06 0.81
C ASP A 66 -6.79 -11.52 -0.61
N MET A 67 -6.12 -12.24 -1.51
CA MET A 67 -6.00 -11.91 -2.92
C MET A 67 -7.12 -12.56 -3.72
N GLN A 68 -8.11 -11.77 -4.12
CA GLN A 68 -9.24 -12.20 -4.93
C GLN A 68 -8.93 -12.07 -6.42
N VAL A 69 -9.01 -13.18 -7.14
CA VAL A 69 -8.70 -13.30 -8.56
C VAL A 69 -9.87 -13.93 -9.32
N PRO A 70 -9.91 -13.81 -10.66
CA PRO A 70 -10.87 -14.53 -11.50
C PRO A 70 -10.85 -16.02 -11.24
N SER A 71 -12.01 -16.67 -11.32
CA SER A 71 -12.15 -18.12 -11.09
C SER A 71 -11.25 -19.00 -11.98
N ASN A 72 -10.89 -18.52 -13.16
CA ASN A 72 -9.99 -19.19 -14.10
C ASN A 72 -8.53 -18.69 -14.06
N ALA A 73 -8.17 -17.85 -13.08
CA ALA A 73 -6.79 -17.36 -12.93
C ALA A 73 -5.90 -18.34 -12.17
N ILE A 74 -4.64 -18.41 -12.60
CA ILE A 74 -3.56 -19.08 -11.90
C ILE A 74 -2.95 -18.05 -10.96
N ALA A 75 -2.91 -18.35 -9.65
CA ALA A 75 -2.35 -17.45 -8.68
C ALA A 75 -1.65 -18.22 -7.55
N VAL A 76 -0.52 -17.71 -7.08
CA VAL A 76 0.27 -18.26 -5.96
C VAL A 76 0.82 -17.14 -5.08
N VAL A 77 1.03 -17.45 -3.80
CA VAL A 77 1.75 -16.60 -2.86
C VAL A 77 3.23 -16.93 -3.00
N VAL A 78 4.06 -15.92 -3.28
CA VAL A 78 5.49 -16.07 -3.55
C VAL A 78 6.31 -15.86 -2.27
N LYS A 79 5.93 -14.86 -1.48
CA LYS A 79 6.68 -14.45 -0.29
C LYS A 79 5.74 -13.88 0.75
N LEU A 80 6.04 -14.11 2.02
CA LEU A 80 5.34 -13.55 3.18
C LEU A 80 6.37 -13.02 4.19
N PRO A 81 7.11 -11.95 3.85
CA PRO A 81 7.93 -11.27 4.82
C PRO A 81 7.02 -10.50 5.78
N GLY A 82 7.39 -10.46 7.06
CA GLY A 82 6.66 -9.67 8.01
C GLY A 82 7.32 -9.59 9.36
N THR A 83 7.07 -8.49 10.07
CA THR A 83 7.57 -8.31 11.43
C THR A 83 6.58 -8.84 12.46
N VAL A 84 5.28 -8.75 12.13
CA VAL A 84 4.22 -9.51 12.77
C VAL A 84 3.88 -10.74 11.92
N PRO A 85 3.17 -11.74 12.46
CA PRO A 85 2.69 -12.85 11.64
C PRO A 85 1.89 -12.34 10.43
N VAL A 86 2.41 -12.57 9.23
CA VAL A 86 1.72 -12.28 7.95
C VAL A 86 1.17 -13.57 7.38
N THR A 87 -0.09 -13.53 7.03
CA THR A 87 -0.75 -14.63 6.32
C THR A 87 -1.33 -14.11 5.01
N ALA A 88 -1.35 -14.96 3.99
CA ALA A 88 -2.07 -14.64 2.76
C ALA A 88 -2.92 -15.82 2.29
N SER A 89 -4.04 -15.49 1.68
CA SER A 89 -4.92 -16.42 0.99
C SER A 89 -5.17 -15.96 -0.44
N ILE A 90 -5.54 -16.91 -1.30
CA ILE A 90 -5.96 -16.64 -2.66
C ILE A 90 -7.38 -17.14 -2.83
N SER A 91 -8.27 -16.22 -3.16
CA SER A 91 -9.69 -16.45 -3.31
C SER A 91 -10.08 -16.34 -4.79
N ARG A 92 -10.61 -17.42 -5.36
CA ARG A 92 -11.05 -17.46 -6.76
C ARG A 92 -12.52 -17.04 -6.91
N THR A 93 -12.85 -15.87 -6.37
CA THR A 93 -14.24 -15.40 -6.20
C THR A 93 -14.71 -14.46 -7.30
N LEU A 94 -13.80 -13.90 -8.11
CA LEU A 94 -14.19 -13.01 -9.20
C LEU A 94 -14.70 -13.80 -10.41
N PRO A 95 -15.61 -13.23 -11.23
CA PRO A 95 -16.04 -13.85 -12.48
C PRO A 95 -14.85 -14.24 -13.36
N ALA A 96 -15.00 -15.32 -14.13
CA ALA A 96 -13.97 -15.75 -15.07
C ALA A 96 -13.62 -14.60 -16.05
N TYR A 97 -12.34 -14.44 -16.33
CA TYR A 97 -11.82 -13.38 -17.19
C TYR A 97 -11.11 -13.99 -18.39
N TYR A 98 -11.51 -13.59 -19.59
CA TYR A 98 -10.97 -14.10 -20.87
C TYR A 98 -10.32 -12.99 -21.71
N GLY A 99 -10.20 -11.77 -21.18
CA GLY A 99 -9.57 -10.66 -21.89
C GLY A 99 -8.04 -10.76 -21.86
N ILE A 100 -7.38 -9.93 -22.68
CA ILE A 100 -5.92 -9.82 -22.71
C ILE A 100 -5.50 -8.68 -21.78
N GLY A 101 -4.54 -8.96 -20.89
CA GLY A 101 -3.75 -7.92 -20.22
C GLY A 101 -4.44 -7.02 -19.19
N ARG A 102 -5.74 -7.12 -18.90
CA ARG A 102 -6.36 -6.33 -17.82
C ARG A 102 -7.16 -7.22 -16.88
N VAL A 103 -6.44 -8.11 -16.21
CA VAL A 103 -7.06 -9.06 -15.29
C VAL A 103 -7.52 -8.30 -14.03
N PRO A 104 -8.80 -8.34 -13.65
CA PRO A 104 -9.29 -7.65 -12.46
C PRO A 104 -8.87 -8.41 -11.21
N VAL A 105 -8.37 -7.69 -10.21
CA VAL A 105 -7.90 -8.26 -8.95
C VAL A 105 -8.38 -7.37 -7.80
N VAL A 106 -8.68 -8.00 -6.66
CA VAL A 106 -8.98 -7.28 -5.42
C VAL A 106 -8.12 -7.84 -4.32
N VAL A 107 -7.37 -7.00 -3.61
CA VAL A 107 -6.73 -7.41 -2.35
C VAL A 107 -7.53 -6.88 -1.17
N THR A 108 -7.82 -7.74 -0.20
CA THR A 108 -8.40 -7.35 1.08
C THR A 108 -7.35 -7.50 2.16
N VAL A 109 -7.05 -6.41 2.86
CA VAL A 109 -6.08 -6.40 3.96
C VAL A 109 -6.86 -6.29 5.27
N THR A 110 -6.59 -7.22 6.20
CA THR A 110 -7.22 -7.27 7.52
C THR A 110 -6.13 -7.29 8.58
N LEU A 111 -6.18 -6.33 9.51
CA LEU A 111 -5.25 -6.27 10.63
C LEU A 111 -5.97 -6.78 11.88
N ARG A 112 -5.41 -7.80 12.56
CA ARG A 112 -5.90 -8.22 13.87
C ARG A 112 -5.14 -7.46 14.95
N THR A 113 -5.73 -6.40 15.47
CA THR A 113 -5.13 -5.54 16.48
C THR A 113 -6.11 -5.17 17.59
N THR A 114 -5.59 -4.84 18.77
CA THR A 114 -6.36 -4.28 19.90
C THR A 114 -6.39 -2.75 19.89
N SER A 115 -5.75 -2.09 18.92
CA SER A 115 -5.68 -0.63 18.80
C SER A 115 -6.23 -0.15 17.46
N SER A 116 -6.84 1.04 17.45
CA SER A 116 -7.30 1.70 16.22
C SER A 116 -6.25 2.67 15.70
N PHE A 117 -5.82 2.51 14.46
CA PHE A 117 -4.87 3.39 13.80
C PHE A 117 -5.04 3.38 12.28
N SER A 118 -4.52 4.41 11.63
CA SER A 118 -4.46 4.49 10.17
C SER A 118 -3.26 3.72 9.62
N HIS A 119 -3.44 3.14 8.44
CA HIS A 119 -2.39 2.48 7.67
C HIS A 119 -2.53 2.87 6.19
N THR A 120 -1.46 2.66 5.43
CA THR A 120 -1.44 2.90 3.99
C THR A 120 -1.07 1.62 3.30
N THR A 121 -1.85 1.19 2.31
CA THR A 121 -1.46 0.06 1.46
C THR A 121 -1.17 0.54 0.05
N THR A 122 -0.05 0.09 -0.50
CA THR A 122 0.36 0.28 -1.88
C THR A 122 0.44 -1.05 -2.59
N VAL A 123 -0.07 -1.10 -3.81
CA VAL A 123 -0.02 -2.26 -4.69
C VAL A 123 0.84 -1.91 -5.88
N ILE A 124 1.94 -2.62 -6.04
CA ILE A 124 2.94 -2.42 -7.07
C ILE A 124 2.93 -3.64 -8.01
N GLY A 125 2.90 -3.38 -9.31
CA GLY A 125 2.96 -4.40 -10.35
C GLY A 125 4.33 -4.46 -11.01
N LEU A 126 4.38 -5.19 -12.12
CA LEU A 126 5.56 -5.37 -12.95
C LEU A 126 6.27 -4.03 -13.28
N GLY A 127 7.60 -4.03 -13.15
CA GLY A 127 8.44 -2.86 -13.42
C GLY A 127 8.31 -1.71 -12.41
N GLY A 128 7.75 -1.95 -11.22
CA GLY A 128 7.55 -0.92 -10.21
C GLY A 128 6.32 -0.04 -10.46
N THR A 129 5.38 -0.49 -11.31
CA THR A 129 4.19 0.29 -11.67
C THR A 129 3.23 0.34 -10.50
N LEU A 130 2.89 1.54 -10.00
CA LEU A 130 1.86 1.69 -8.99
C LEU A 130 0.48 1.35 -9.58
N LEU A 131 -0.16 0.31 -9.06
CA LEU A 131 -1.49 -0.14 -9.48
C LEU A 131 -2.60 0.42 -8.59
N SER A 132 -2.32 0.58 -7.29
CA SER A 132 -3.24 1.15 -6.32
C SER A 132 -2.49 1.69 -5.10
N ALA A 133 -2.98 2.78 -4.51
CA ALA A 133 -2.52 3.27 -3.22
C ALA A 133 -3.72 3.86 -2.48
N SER A 134 -3.97 3.43 -1.25
CA SER A 134 -5.05 4.02 -0.45
C SER A 134 -4.81 3.86 1.06
N TYR A 135 -5.43 4.78 1.80
CA TYR A 135 -5.46 4.77 3.26
C TYR A 135 -6.55 3.84 3.77
N GLY A 136 -6.24 3.11 4.83
CA GLY A 136 -7.17 2.26 5.57
C GLY A 136 -7.10 2.52 7.08
N TRP A 137 -8.05 1.92 7.80
CA TRP A 137 -8.07 1.90 9.25
C TRP A 137 -7.92 0.46 9.73
N SER A 138 -7.21 0.24 10.83
CA SER A 138 -6.94 -1.10 11.37
C SER A 138 -8.20 -1.80 11.90
N THR A 139 -9.27 -1.06 12.16
CA THR A 139 -10.55 -1.57 12.68
C THR A 139 -11.43 -2.23 11.62
N TRP A 140 -11.15 -2.03 10.33
CA TRP A 140 -11.97 -2.53 9.23
C TRP A 140 -11.12 -3.16 8.12
N PRO A 141 -11.59 -4.25 7.49
CA PRO A 141 -10.94 -4.80 6.31
C PRO A 141 -10.90 -3.77 5.18
N ALA A 142 -9.70 -3.46 4.70
CA ALA A 142 -9.50 -2.51 3.60
C ALA A 142 -9.43 -3.26 2.27
N LYS A 143 -10.21 -2.81 1.28
CA LYS A 143 -10.32 -3.46 -0.04
C LYS A 143 -9.75 -2.57 -1.13
N TYR A 144 -8.82 -3.11 -1.91
CA TYR A 144 -8.15 -2.38 -2.98
C TYR A 144 -8.37 -3.13 -4.30
N LYS A 145 -9.07 -2.46 -5.22
CA LYS A 145 -9.39 -3.01 -6.55
C LYS A 145 -8.43 -2.43 -7.57
N PHE A 146 -7.83 -3.29 -8.38
CA PHE A 146 -6.89 -2.87 -9.41
C PHE A 146 -6.90 -3.85 -10.58
N TYR A 147 -6.17 -3.50 -11.63
CA TYR A 147 -5.95 -4.36 -12.79
C TYR A 147 -4.48 -4.68 -12.89
N ILE A 148 -4.18 -5.91 -13.28
CA ILE A 148 -2.82 -6.35 -13.58
C ILE A 148 -2.69 -6.67 -15.06
N TRP A 149 -1.49 -6.43 -15.58
CA TRP A 149 -1.09 -6.89 -16.91
C TRP A 149 -0.73 -8.36 -16.85
N GLY A 150 -1.72 -9.22 -17.06
CA GLY A 150 -1.48 -10.66 -17.22
C GLY A 150 -0.54 -10.89 -18.39
N VAL A 151 0.58 -11.59 -18.14
CA VAL A 151 1.63 -11.80 -19.15
C VAL A 151 1.24 -12.93 -20.13
N GLY A 152 0.12 -13.61 -19.89
CA GLY A 152 -0.32 -14.76 -20.67
C GLY A 152 0.60 -15.95 -20.43
N LEU A 153 0.12 -16.96 -19.71
CA LEU A 153 0.69 -18.29 -19.91
C LEU A 153 0.04 -18.82 -21.19
N LEU A 154 0.82 -18.84 -22.27
CA LEU A 154 0.52 -19.61 -23.48
C LEU A 154 0.18 -21.05 -23.12
#